data_AF-A0A6A4QCT7-F1
#
_entry.id   AF-A0A6A4QCT7-F1
#
_cell.length_a   1.000
_cell.length_b   1.000
_cell.length_c   1.000
_cell.angle_alpha   90.00
_cell.angle_beta   90.00
_cell.angle_gamma   90.00
#
_symmetry.space_group_name_H-M   'P 1'
#
loop_
_entity.id
_entity.type
_entity.pdbx_description
1 polymer ?
#
loop_
_entity_poly.entity_id
_entity_poly.type
_entity_poly.pdbx_seq_one_letter_code
_entity_poly.pdbx_strand_id
1 'polypeptide(L)'
;MSQRRITRTQTAGNLGEAIFDSEVVPSSLVEIAPILRVANEVEKTHPRVSYLCRFYAFEKAHRLDPTSSGRGVRQFKTALLQRLERENDPTLKGRVKKSDAREMQSFYQHYYKKYIQALQNAADKADRAQLTKAYQTANVLFEVLKAVNMTQSVEVDREILETQHKVAEKTEILVPYNILPLDPDSANQAIMRFPEIQAAVFALRNTRGLTWPKDHKKKKDEDILDWLGIMFGFQHNIANQREHLILLLANVHIRQFPKPDQQPKVSFI
;
A
#
# COMPACT_ATOMS: atom_id res chain seq x y z
N MET A 1 -32.64 -52.40 -2.90
CA MET A 1 -32.60 -50.92 -2.92
C MET A 1 -32.02 -50.45 -1.59
N SER A 2 -30.75 -50.03 -1.56
CA SER A 2 -30.07 -49.60 -0.32
C SER A 2 -30.07 -48.08 -0.23
N GLN A 3 -30.79 -47.53 0.75
CA GLN A 3 -30.84 -46.09 1.03
C GLN A 3 -29.48 -45.63 1.58
N ARG A 4 -28.75 -44.82 0.81
CA ARG A 4 -27.58 -44.08 1.28
C ARG A 4 -28.03 -43.03 2.31
N ARG A 5 -27.69 -43.28 3.57
CA ARG A 5 -27.82 -42.34 4.69
C ARG A 5 -26.91 -41.15 4.41
N ILE A 6 -27.48 -39.96 4.25
CA ILE A 6 -26.73 -38.71 4.11
C ILE A 6 -26.12 -38.39 5.48
N THR A 7 -24.82 -38.60 5.62
CA THR A 7 -24.07 -38.21 6.82
C THR A 7 -23.99 -36.69 6.86
N ARG A 8 -24.74 -36.07 7.77
CA ARG A 8 -24.72 -34.64 8.04
C ARG A 8 -23.32 -34.24 8.52
N THR A 9 -22.57 -33.51 7.70
CA THR A 9 -21.25 -32.97 8.08
C THR A 9 -21.45 -31.96 9.21
N GLN A 10 -21.11 -32.34 10.45
CA GLN A 10 -20.95 -31.40 11.54
C GLN A 10 -19.70 -30.56 11.25
N THR A 11 -19.89 -29.31 10.81
CA THR A 11 -18.83 -28.29 10.74
C THR A 11 -18.90 -27.43 11.99
N ALA A 12 -18.66 -28.07 13.13
CA ALA A 12 -18.43 -27.41 14.41
C ALA A 12 -17.17 -28.02 15.02
N GLY A 13 -16.01 -27.73 14.42
CA GLY A 13 -14.73 -28.23 14.88
C GLY A 13 -13.58 -27.42 14.29
N ASN A 14 -12.92 -26.62 15.13
CA ASN A 14 -11.58 -26.05 14.93
C ASN A 14 -11.29 -25.31 13.60
N LEU A 15 -12.04 -24.24 13.32
CA LEU A 15 -11.68 -23.24 12.31
C LEU A 15 -10.99 -21.99 12.92
N GLY A 16 -10.46 -22.11 14.14
CA GLY A 16 -10.30 -20.99 15.08
C GLY A 16 -9.16 -20.00 14.84
N GLU A 17 -8.21 -20.26 13.95
CA GLU A 17 -7.06 -19.36 13.73
C GLU A 17 -6.77 -19.09 12.24
N ALA A 18 -6.93 -20.09 11.36
CA ALA A 18 -6.58 -19.97 9.94
C ALA A 18 -7.56 -19.15 9.07
N ILE A 19 -8.79 -18.86 9.53
CA ILE A 19 -9.76 -18.03 8.77
C ILE A 19 -9.34 -16.55 8.70
N PHE A 20 -8.39 -16.13 9.52
CA PHE A 20 -8.08 -14.72 9.73
C PHE A 20 -6.73 -14.29 9.16
N ASP A 21 -6.01 -15.20 8.51
CA ASP A 21 -4.96 -14.79 7.59
C ASP A 21 -5.60 -13.99 6.45
N SER A 22 -4.91 -12.93 6.02
CA SER A 22 -5.44 -11.95 5.06
C SER A 22 -5.82 -12.54 3.69
N GLU A 23 -5.59 -13.84 3.50
CA GLU A 23 -5.82 -14.64 2.29
C GLU A 23 -7.23 -15.28 2.24
N VAL A 24 -8.05 -15.19 3.30
CA VAL A 24 -9.38 -15.84 3.37
C VAL A 24 -10.54 -14.83 3.27
N VAL A 25 -10.26 -13.59 2.87
CA VAL A 25 -11.29 -12.56 2.69
C VAL A 25 -12.16 -12.88 1.46
N PRO A 26 -13.50 -12.96 1.57
CA PRO A 26 -14.38 -13.14 0.43
C PRO A 26 -14.14 -12.10 -0.67
N SER A 27 -14.26 -12.50 -1.94
CA SER A 27 -13.95 -11.61 -3.08
C SER A 27 -14.78 -10.33 -3.11
N SER A 28 -16.03 -10.39 -2.64
CA SER A 28 -16.90 -9.21 -2.50
C SER A 28 -16.48 -8.25 -1.39
N LEU A 29 -15.52 -8.64 -0.54
CA LEU A 29 -15.00 -7.88 0.60
C LEU A 29 -13.50 -7.58 0.45
N VAL A 30 -12.91 -7.65 -0.74
CA VAL A 30 -11.47 -7.47 -0.94
C VAL A 30 -10.94 -6.13 -0.37
N GLU A 31 -11.79 -5.10 -0.30
CA GLU A 31 -11.47 -3.79 0.26
C GLU A 31 -11.11 -3.79 1.76
N ILE A 32 -11.54 -4.80 2.53
CA ILE A 32 -11.18 -4.89 3.97
C ILE A 32 -9.86 -5.63 4.21
N ALA A 33 -9.31 -6.31 3.20
CA ALA A 33 -8.10 -7.12 3.37
C ALA A 33 -6.88 -6.30 3.84
N PRO A 34 -6.62 -5.07 3.33
CA PRO A 34 -5.54 -4.24 3.86
C PRO A 34 -5.70 -3.90 5.35
N ILE A 35 -6.93 -3.68 5.81
CA ILE A 35 -7.24 -3.37 7.22
C ILE A 35 -6.89 -4.56 8.12
N LEU A 36 -7.29 -5.76 7.72
CA LEU A 36 -6.98 -6.98 8.48
C LEU A 36 -5.49 -7.30 8.50
N ARG A 37 -4.79 -7.04 7.38
CA ARG A 37 -3.33 -7.18 7.31
C ARG A 37 -2.64 -6.29 8.33
N VAL A 38 -3.03 -5.01 8.38
CA VAL A 38 -2.51 -4.05 9.37
C VAL A 38 -2.85 -4.50 10.80
N ALA A 39 -4.07 -4.99 11.03
CA ALA A 39 -4.46 -5.50 12.33
C ALA A 39 -3.56 -6.66 12.80
N ASN A 40 -3.26 -7.62 11.92
CA ASN A 40 -2.38 -8.74 12.22
C ASN A 40 -0.93 -8.29 12.46
N GLU A 41 -0.43 -7.32 11.70
CA GLU A 41 0.93 -6.78 11.86
C GLU A 41 1.14 -6.14 13.24
N VAL A 42 0.14 -5.43 13.75
CA VAL A 42 0.27 -4.68 15.02
C VAL A 42 -0.17 -5.49 16.24
N GLU A 43 -0.87 -6.62 16.07
CA GLU A 43 -1.48 -7.42 17.14
C GLU A 43 -0.55 -7.69 18.32
N LYS A 44 0.68 -8.15 18.05
CA LYS A 44 1.63 -8.53 19.11
C LYS A 44 2.10 -7.36 19.96
N THR A 45 2.18 -6.17 19.39
CA THR A 45 2.76 -4.98 20.05
C THR A 45 1.71 -3.99 20.52
N HIS A 46 0.58 -3.90 19.82
CA HIS A 46 -0.53 -3.00 20.10
C HIS A 46 -1.87 -3.74 19.96
N PRO A 47 -2.20 -4.67 20.89
CA PRO A 47 -3.43 -5.47 20.82
C PRO A 47 -4.71 -4.63 20.71
N ARG A 48 -4.80 -3.49 21.40
CA ARG A 48 -5.99 -2.62 21.31
C ARG A 48 -6.15 -1.98 19.93
N VAL A 49 -5.06 -1.52 19.31
CA VAL A 49 -5.08 -0.98 17.95
C VAL A 49 -5.50 -2.06 16.95
N SER A 50 -4.98 -3.29 17.11
CA SER A 50 -5.36 -4.44 16.29
C SER A 50 -6.86 -4.74 16.38
N TYR A 51 -7.39 -4.78 17.60
CA TYR A 51 -8.83 -4.92 17.86
C TYR A 51 -9.65 -3.84 17.15
N LEU A 52 -9.26 -2.57 17.25
CA LEU A 52 -9.97 -1.46 16.62
C LEU A 52 -9.94 -1.54 15.08
N CYS A 53 -8.82 -1.97 14.50
CA CYS A 53 -8.72 -2.23 13.06
C CYS A 53 -9.69 -3.36 12.63
N ARG A 54 -9.76 -4.47 13.39
CA ARG A 54 -10.70 -5.56 13.10
C ARG A 54 -12.16 -5.14 13.27
N PHE A 55 -12.46 -4.34 14.28
CA PHE A 55 -13.79 -3.81 14.51
C PHE A 55 -14.23 -2.92 13.34
N TYR A 56 -13.34 -2.02 12.91
CA TYR A 56 -13.58 -1.18 11.73
C TYR A 56 -13.76 -2.02 10.45
N ALA A 57 -12.93 -3.06 10.25
CA ALA A 57 -13.07 -3.98 9.13
C ALA A 57 -14.44 -4.70 9.14
N PHE A 58 -14.93 -5.11 10.31
CA PHE A 58 -16.26 -5.72 10.46
C PHE A 58 -17.37 -4.74 10.07
N GLU A 59 -17.34 -3.50 10.55
CA GLU A 59 -18.32 -2.49 10.16
C GLU A 59 -18.27 -2.19 8.66
N LYS A 60 -17.07 -2.04 8.09
CA LYS A 60 -16.88 -1.80 6.65
C LYS A 60 -17.41 -2.98 5.83
N ALA A 61 -17.18 -4.22 6.27
CA ALA A 61 -17.76 -5.39 5.65
C ALA A 61 -19.29 -5.39 5.70
N HIS A 62 -19.88 -4.93 6.80
CA HIS A 62 -21.33 -4.78 6.93
C HIS A 62 -21.88 -3.74 5.94
N ARG A 63 -21.20 -2.61 5.75
CA ARG A 63 -21.57 -1.59 4.75
C ARG A 63 -21.45 -2.09 3.31
N LEU A 64 -20.41 -2.88 3.01
CA LEU A 64 -20.17 -3.42 1.66
C LEU A 64 -21.18 -4.52 1.25
N ASP A 65 -21.64 -5.34 2.19
CA ASP A 65 -22.64 -6.40 1.92
C ASP A 65 -23.64 -6.53 3.08
N PRO A 66 -24.61 -5.62 3.23
CA PRO A 66 -25.52 -5.61 4.38
C PRO A 66 -26.32 -6.91 4.54
N THR A 67 -26.70 -7.53 3.42
CA THR A 67 -27.48 -8.78 3.37
C THR A 67 -26.64 -10.03 3.57
N SER A 68 -25.31 -9.92 3.58
CA SER A 68 -24.36 -11.04 3.67
C SER A 68 -24.60 -12.11 2.59
N SER A 69 -24.95 -11.67 1.39
CA SER A 69 -25.34 -12.52 0.26
C SER A 69 -24.15 -13.04 -0.55
N GLY A 70 -22.97 -12.43 -0.43
CA GLY A 70 -21.76 -12.89 -1.09
C GLY A 70 -21.32 -14.27 -0.61
N ARG A 71 -20.70 -15.05 -1.50
CA ARG A 71 -20.19 -16.38 -1.18
C ARG A 71 -19.22 -16.29 0.02
N GLY A 72 -19.52 -17.03 1.09
CA GLY A 72 -18.68 -17.06 2.29
C GLY A 72 -18.77 -15.83 3.21
N VAL A 73 -19.48 -14.76 2.81
CA VAL A 73 -19.53 -13.49 3.57
C VAL A 73 -20.13 -13.67 4.96
N ARG A 74 -21.26 -14.39 5.06
CA ARG A 74 -21.90 -14.63 6.36
C ARG A 74 -20.99 -15.40 7.31
N GLN A 75 -20.32 -16.44 6.82
CA GLN A 75 -19.39 -17.25 7.62
C GLN A 75 -18.21 -16.40 8.10
N PHE A 76 -17.63 -15.61 7.19
CA PHE A 76 -16.56 -14.68 7.48
C PHE A 76 -16.95 -13.65 8.56
N LYS A 77 -18.10 -12.97 8.39
CA LYS A 77 -18.58 -11.96 9.35
C LYS A 77 -18.85 -12.58 10.72
N THR A 78 -19.50 -13.74 10.77
CA THR A 78 -19.76 -14.44 12.05
C THR A 78 -18.44 -14.79 12.75
N ALA A 79 -17.46 -15.32 12.03
CA ALA A 79 -16.16 -15.65 12.61
C ALA A 79 -15.43 -14.41 13.12
N LEU A 80 -15.45 -13.31 12.34
CA LEU A 80 -14.84 -12.04 12.75
C LEU A 80 -15.52 -11.45 13.99
N LEU A 81 -16.85 -11.50 14.07
CA LEU A 81 -17.60 -11.05 15.25
C LEU A 81 -17.24 -11.85 16.50
N GLN A 82 -17.21 -13.19 16.41
CA GLN A 82 -16.83 -14.04 17.54
C GLN A 82 -15.41 -13.75 18.04
N ARG A 83 -14.48 -13.42 17.14
CA ARG A 83 -13.13 -12.99 17.50
C ARG A 83 -13.14 -11.66 18.23
N LEU A 84 -13.90 -10.68 17.73
CA LEU A 84 -14.06 -9.37 18.38
C LEU A 84 -14.63 -9.52 19.80
N GLU A 85 -15.65 -10.36 19.99
CA GLU A 85 -16.23 -10.63 21.31
C GLU A 85 -15.18 -11.19 22.29
N ARG A 86 -14.33 -12.12 21.83
CA ARG A 86 -13.26 -12.72 22.63
C ARG A 86 -12.15 -11.74 22.98
N GLU A 87 -11.78 -10.86 22.05
CA GLU A 87 -10.62 -9.97 22.18
C GLU A 87 -10.95 -8.62 22.87
N ASN A 88 -12.23 -8.22 22.94
CA ASN A 88 -12.60 -6.90 23.41
C ASN A 88 -12.11 -6.62 24.85
N ASP A 89 -12.54 -7.42 25.82
CA ASP A 89 -12.24 -7.15 27.23
C ASP A 89 -10.73 -7.24 27.56
N PRO A 90 -9.99 -8.26 27.10
CA PRO A 90 -8.54 -8.32 27.34
C PRO A 90 -7.79 -7.13 26.75
N THR A 91 -8.11 -6.74 25.51
CA THR A 91 -7.43 -5.61 24.85
C THR A 91 -7.82 -4.27 25.45
N LEU A 92 -9.08 -4.12 25.91
CA LEU A 92 -9.55 -2.93 26.61
C LEU A 92 -8.85 -2.76 27.95
N LYS A 93 -8.68 -3.85 28.71
CA LYS A 93 -7.97 -3.84 30.00
C LYS A 93 -6.49 -3.45 29.84
N GLY A 94 -5.88 -3.84 28.72
CA GLY A 94 -4.50 -3.49 28.36
C GLY A 94 -4.34 -2.13 27.67
N ARG A 95 -5.42 -1.36 27.48
CA ARG A 95 -5.37 -0.06 26.78
C ARG A 95 -4.54 0.94 27.59
N VAL A 96 -3.65 1.65 26.90
CA VAL A 96 -2.72 2.60 27.53
C VAL A 96 -3.34 4.00 27.66
N LYS A 97 -4.14 4.42 26.68
CA LYS A 97 -4.77 5.74 26.64
C LYS A 97 -6.18 5.73 27.23
N LYS A 98 -6.66 6.93 27.53
CA LYS A 98 -7.97 7.18 28.16
C LYS A 98 -9.16 6.75 27.30
N SER A 99 -9.01 6.74 25.98
CA SER A 99 -10.04 6.33 25.02
C SER A 99 -9.39 5.66 23.81
N ASP A 100 -10.20 4.96 23.02
CA ASP A 100 -9.74 4.30 21.80
C ASP A 100 -9.31 5.32 20.73
N ALA A 101 -10.01 6.46 20.64
CA ALA A 101 -9.60 7.55 19.77
C ALA A 101 -8.20 8.07 20.12
N ARG A 102 -7.89 8.24 21.42
CA ARG A 102 -6.56 8.67 21.85
C ARG A 102 -5.50 7.57 21.68
N GLU A 103 -5.88 6.31 21.82
CA GLU A 103 -5.01 5.16 21.49
C GLU A 103 -4.61 5.17 20.02
N MET A 104 -5.59 5.30 19.10
CA MET A 104 -5.36 5.37 17.66
C MET A 104 -4.51 6.58 17.27
N GLN A 105 -4.81 7.76 17.80
CA GLN A 105 -4.03 8.98 17.53
C GLN A 105 -2.57 8.84 17.97
N SER A 106 -2.34 8.37 19.20
CA SER A 106 -0.98 8.14 19.71
C SER A 106 -0.23 7.09 18.91
N PHE A 107 -0.91 6.02 18.50
CA PHE A 107 -0.29 4.97 17.69
C PHE A 107 0.06 5.48 16.28
N TYR A 108 -0.82 6.24 15.64
CA TYR A 108 -0.55 6.80 14.31
C TYR A 108 0.69 7.72 14.31
N GLN A 109 0.81 8.61 15.29
CA GLN A 109 1.99 9.46 15.44
C GLN A 109 3.26 8.64 15.69
N HIS A 110 3.17 7.61 16.55
CA HIS A 110 4.30 6.70 16.80
C HIS A 110 4.71 5.96 15.51
N TYR A 111 3.73 5.44 14.77
CA TYR A 111 3.95 4.72 13.52
C TYR A 111 4.66 5.60 12.50
N TYR A 112 4.17 6.83 12.30
CA TYR A 112 4.78 7.78 11.37
C TYR A 112 6.24 8.06 11.73
N LYS A 113 6.53 8.38 13.00
CA LYS A 113 7.90 8.66 13.45
C LYS A 113 8.82 7.45 13.26
N LYS A 114 8.34 6.26 13.63
CA LYS A 114 9.14 5.04 13.64
C LYS A 114 9.37 4.43 12.26
N TYR A 115 8.38 4.47 11.38
CA TYR A 115 8.43 3.74 10.11
C TYR A 115 8.51 4.64 8.88
N ILE A 116 8.03 5.88 8.94
CA ILE A 116 8.08 6.79 7.77
C ILE A 116 9.23 7.76 7.94
N GLN A 117 9.25 8.54 9.02
CA GLN A 117 10.28 9.54 9.23
C GLN A 117 11.67 8.91 9.40
N ALA A 118 11.77 7.78 10.10
CA ALA A 118 13.04 7.05 10.23
C ALA A 118 13.56 6.54 8.88
N LEU A 119 12.68 6.01 8.02
CA LEU A 119 13.07 5.54 6.67
C LEU A 119 13.46 6.72 5.76
N GLN A 120 12.75 7.84 5.83
CA GLN A 120 13.11 9.05 5.07
C GLN A 120 14.49 9.61 5.47
N ASN A 121 14.84 9.52 6.75
CA ASN A 121 16.10 10.03 7.29
C ASN A 121 17.29 9.08 7.12
N ALA A 122 17.05 7.81 6.73
CA ALA A 122 18.12 6.85 6.52
C ALA A 122 18.94 7.26 5.28
N ALA A 123 20.21 7.64 5.50
CA ALA A 123 21.11 8.17 4.48
C ALA A 123 21.39 7.18 3.33
N ASP A 124 21.27 5.89 3.60
CA ASP A 124 21.35 4.83 2.61
C ASP A 124 19.97 4.35 2.23
N LYS A 125 19.61 4.60 0.96
CA LYS A 125 18.55 3.94 0.19
C LYS A 125 17.44 3.39 1.09
N ALA A 126 16.52 4.25 1.55
CA ALA A 126 15.26 3.77 2.09
C ALA A 126 14.76 2.66 1.15
N ASP A 127 14.58 1.45 1.67
CA ASP A 127 14.04 0.35 0.88
C ASP A 127 12.67 0.83 0.38
N ARG A 128 12.62 1.21 -0.90
CA ARG A 128 11.45 1.86 -1.51
C ARG A 128 10.22 1.01 -1.24
N ALA A 129 10.36 -0.31 -1.28
CA ALA A 129 9.27 -1.23 -0.99
C ALA A 129 8.80 -1.11 0.47
N GLN A 130 9.71 -0.99 1.43
CA GLN A 130 9.37 -0.74 2.84
C GLN A 130 8.69 0.61 3.02
N LEU A 131 9.16 1.67 2.35
CA LEU A 131 8.57 3.00 2.46
C LEU A 131 7.18 3.05 1.82
N THR A 132 6.99 2.45 0.64
CA THR A 132 5.67 2.29 -0.01
C THR A 132 4.72 1.53 0.91
N LYS A 133 5.18 0.40 1.49
CA LYS A 133 4.38 -0.37 2.45
C LYS A 133 4.02 0.49 3.68
N ALA A 134 4.96 1.27 4.21
CA ALA A 134 4.71 2.12 5.37
C ALA A 134 3.64 3.19 5.08
N TYR A 135 3.67 3.83 3.90
CA TYR A 135 2.62 4.76 3.49
C TYR A 135 1.25 4.08 3.33
N GLN A 136 1.21 2.90 2.72
CA GLN A 136 -0.03 2.11 2.60
C GLN A 136 -0.63 1.79 3.97
N THR A 137 0.18 1.31 4.91
CA THR A 137 -0.24 1.03 6.29
C THR A 137 -0.68 2.30 7.00
N ALA A 138 0.02 3.43 6.84
CA ALA A 138 -0.38 4.70 7.45
C ALA A 138 -1.75 5.17 6.94
N ASN A 139 -2.04 5.06 5.65
CA ASN A 139 -3.36 5.41 5.10
C ASN A 139 -4.48 4.56 5.71
N VAL A 140 -4.26 3.26 5.84
CA VAL A 140 -5.21 2.34 6.51
C VAL A 140 -5.40 2.72 7.98
N LEU A 141 -4.32 3.00 8.71
CA LEU A 141 -4.40 3.42 10.11
C LEU A 141 -5.15 4.74 10.28
N PHE A 142 -4.96 5.69 9.35
CA PHE A 142 -5.67 6.96 9.36
C PHE A 142 -7.17 6.80 9.10
N GLU A 143 -7.55 5.91 8.18
CA GLU A 143 -8.96 5.55 7.91
C GLU A 143 -9.64 5.03 9.19
N VAL A 144 -9.01 4.07 9.88
CA VAL A 144 -9.51 3.52 11.15
C VAL A 144 -9.56 4.60 12.23
N LEU A 145 -8.50 5.41 12.37
CA LEU A 145 -8.42 6.50 13.34
C LEU A 145 -9.59 7.46 13.15
N LYS A 146 -9.85 7.93 11.93
CA LYS A 146 -10.94 8.85 11.63
C LYS A 146 -12.31 8.27 12.03
N ALA A 147 -12.53 6.98 11.76
CA ALA A 147 -13.77 6.32 12.14
C ALA A 147 -13.94 6.23 13.66
N VAL A 148 -12.93 5.80 14.40
CA VAL A 148 -12.97 5.70 15.88
C VAL A 148 -13.18 7.07 16.52
N ASN A 149 -12.47 8.09 16.02
CA ASN A 149 -12.62 9.47 16.47
C ASN A 149 -14.04 10.00 16.27
N MET A 150 -14.63 9.75 15.10
CA MET A 150 -16.01 10.13 14.82
C MET A 150 -17.00 9.45 15.77
N THR A 151 -16.87 8.14 15.98
CA THR A 151 -17.73 7.37 16.90
C THR A 151 -17.64 7.86 18.34
N GLN A 152 -16.46 8.29 18.80
CA GLN A 152 -16.25 8.77 20.17
C GLN A 152 -16.38 10.29 20.31
N SER A 153 -16.77 11.01 19.26
CA SER A 153 -16.86 12.48 19.24
C SER A 153 -15.56 13.17 19.72
N VAL A 154 -14.41 12.63 19.32
CA VAL A 154 -13.07 13.17 19.64
C VAL A 154 -12.47 13.79 18.38
N GLU A 155 -12.08 15.06 18.45
CA GLU A 155 -11.40 15.73 17.34
C GLU A 155 -10.02 15.10 17.05
N VAL A 156 -9.64 15.09 15.77
CA VAL A 156 -8.32 14.63 15.34
C VAL A 156 -7.33 15.77 15.53
N ASP A 157 -6.23 15.52 16.23
CA ASP A 157 -5.20 16.53 16.47
C ASP A 157 -4.65 17.09 15.13
N ARG A 158 -4.48 18.42 15.04
CA ARG A 158 -4.06 19.10 13.80
C ARG A 158 -2.75 18.55 13.20
N GLU A 159 -1.79 18.20 14.06
CA GLU A 159 -0.51 17.60 13.65
C GLU A 159 -0.71 16.28 12.87
N ILE A 160 -1.73 15.50 13.24
CA ILE A 160 -2.06 14.24 12.57
C ILE A 160 -2.63 14.52 11.17
N LEU A 161 -3.47 15.53 11.02
CA LEU A 161 -4.00 15.94 9.71
C LEU A 161 -2.89 16.43 8.77
N GLU A 162 -1.95 17.23 9.28
CA GLU A 162 -0.78 17.68 8.53
C GLU A 162 0.15 16.52 8.14
N THR A 163 0.32 15.55 9.04
CA THR A 163 1.07 14.32 8.77
C THR A 163 0.39 13.50 7.68
N GLN A 164 -0.92 13.33 7.75
CA GLN A 164 -1.68 12.59 6.75
C GLN A 164 -1.63 13.27 5.38
N HIS A 165 -1.66 14.60 5.32
CA HIS A 165 -1.50 15.31 4.05
C HIS A 165 -0.17 14.97 3.37
N LYS A 166 0.93 14.93 4.13
CA LYS A 166 2.25 14.52 3.62
C LYS A 166 2.27 13.07 3.17
N VAL A 167 1.64 12.17 3.94
CA VAL A 167 1.50 10.75 3.59
C VAL A 167 0.74 10.59 2.27
N ALA A 168 -0.38 11.30 2.10
CA ALA A 168 -1.18 11.25 0.87
C ALA A 168 -0.37 11.71 -0.35
N GLU A 169 0.28 12.88 -0.26
CA GLU A 169 1.12 13.43 -1.33
C GLU A 169 2.24 12.46 -1.74
N LYS A 170 2.93 11.85 -0.77
CA LYS A 170 4.01 10.89 -1.07
C LYS A 170 3.49 9.55 -1.59
N THR A 171 2.31 9.12 -1.17
CA THR A 171 1.70 7.87 -1.67
C THR A 171 1.40 7.97 -3.16
N GLU A 172 0.91 9.12 -3.63
CA GLU A 172 0.62 9.34 -5.07
C GLU A 172 1.89 9.28 -5.93
N ILE A 173 3.03 9.68 -5.36
CA ILE A 173 4.33 9.71 -6.05
C ILE A 173 4.98 8.31 -6.08
N LEU A 174 4.85 7.52 -5.00
CA LEU A 174 5.41 6.17 -4.92
C LEU A 174 4.48 5.14 -5.57
N VAL A 175 4.49 5.09 -6.91
CA VAL A 175 3.78 4.06 -7.66
C VAL A 175 4.42 2.68 -7.41
N PRO A 176 3.64 1.67 -6.95
CA PRO A 176 4.13 0.30 -6.79
C PRO A 176 4.44 -0.38 -8.12
N TYR A 177 5.23 -1.47 -8.08
CA TYR A 177 5.50 -2.38 -9.21
C TYR A 177 6.32 -1.85 -10.40
N ASN A 178 6.80 -0.61 -10.33
CA ASN A 178 7.78 -0.07 -11.28
C ASN A 178 9.20 -0.42 -10.84
N ILE A 179 10.00 -0.96 -11.76
CA ILE A 179 11.43 -1.26 -11.56
C ILE A 179 12.22 0.04 -11.51
N LEU A 180 11.85 1.02 -12.34
CA LEU A 180 12.51 2.31 -12.42
C LEU A 180 11.78 3.34 -11.56
N PRO A 181 12.41 3.87 -10.51
CA PRO A 181 11.79 4.83 -9.63
C PRO A 181 12.00 6.24 -10.20
N LEU A 182 11.14 6.62 -11.16
CA LEU A 182 11.26 7.85 -11.92
C LEU A 182 10.82 9.12 -11.16
N ASP A 183 10.29 8.96 -9.94
CA ASP A 183 9.94 10.08 -9.06
C ASP A 183 11.17 10.88 -8.60
N PRO A 184 10.98 12.17 -8.29
CA PRO A 184 12.08 13.06 -7.88
C PRO A 184 12.87 12.56 -6.66
N ASP A 185 12.19 11.92 -5.70
CA ASP A 185 12.80 11.46 -4.45
C ASP A 185 13.72 10.24 -4.64
N SER A 186 13.65 9.60 -5.80
CA SER A 186 14.35 8.34 -6.08
C SER A 186 15.49 8.45 -7.09
N ALA A 187 15.84 9.67 -7.50
CA ALA A 187 16.94 9.92 -8.46
C ALA A 187 18.28 9.30 -8.01
N ASN A 188 18.50 9.14 -6.70
CA ASN A 188 19.74 8.60 -6.13
C ASN A 188 19.76 7.08 -5.98
N GLN A 189 18.67 6.37 -6.32
CA GLN A 189 18.63 4.91 -6.25
C GLN A 189 19.67 4.25 -7.17
N ALA A 190 20.17 3.08 -6.78
CA ALA A 190 21.30 2.45 -7.46
C ALA A 190 21.05 2.23 -8.96
N ILE A 191 19.84 1.79 -9.31
CA ILE A 191 19.43 1.56 -10.70
C ILE A 191 19.39 2.86 -11.53
N MET A 192 19.14 4.01 -10.90
CA MET A 192 19.12 5.32 -11.56
C MET A 192 20.55 5.88 -11.79
N ARG A 193 21.59 5.23 -11.25
CA ARG A 193 23.00 5.62 -11.44
C ARG A 193 23.64 4.98 -12.68
N PHE A 194 22.97 4.04 -13.34
CA PHE A 194 23.48 3.47 -14.59
C PHE A 194 23.44 4.55 -15.69
N PRO A 195 24.57 4.85 -16.36
CA PRO A 195 24.64 5.91 -17.35
C PRO A 195 23.71 5.65 -18.54
N GLU A 196 23.46 4.39 -18.89
CA GLU A 196 22.58 4.00 -19.99
C GLU A 196 21.11 4.30 -19.66
N ILE A 197 20.72 4.10 -18.39
CA ILE A 197 19.39 4.49 -17.88
C ILE A 197 19.26 6.02 -17.87
N GLN A 198 20.27 6.74 -17.38
CA GLN A 198 20.27 8.20 -17.36
C GLN A 198 20.18 8.81 -18.76
N ALA A 199 20.93 8.25 -19.72
CA ALA A 199 20.90 8.67 -21.11
C ALA A 199 19.51 8.45 -21.73
N ALA A 200 18.88 7.30 -21.50
CA ALA A 200 17.53 7.02 -21.98
C ALA A 200 16.48 7.95 -21.36
N VAL A 201 16.53 8.20 -20.04
CA VAL A 201 15.65 9.16 -19.37
C VAL A 201 15.83 10.58 -19.93
N PHE A 202 17.08 11.00 -20.13
CA PHE A 202 17.38 12.33 -20.69
C PHE A 202 16.89 12.46 -22.13
N ALA A 203 17.04 11.41 -22.95
CA ALA A 203 16.56 11.38 -24.31
C ALA A 203 15.04 11.56 -24.40
N LEU A 204 14.26 10.88 -23.53
CA LEU A 204 12.80 11.05 -23.49
C LEU A 204 12.39 12.45 -23.03
N ARG A 205 13.13 13.04 -22.07
CA ARG A 205 12.89 14.41 -21.59
C ARG A 205 13.30 15.50 -22.58
N ASN A 206 14.06 15.15 -23.63
CA ASN A 206 14.44 16.09 -24.68
C ASN A 206 13.24 16.38 -25.60
N THR A 207 12.39 17.27 -25.13
CA THR A 207 11.18 17.75 -25.81
C THR A 207 11.40 19.09 -26.52
N ARG A 208 12.66 19.41 -26.87
CA ARG A 208 13.00 20.61 -27.64
C ARG A 208 12.30 20.56 -28.99
N GLY A 209 11.63 21.64 -29.36
CA GLY A 209 10.88 21.74 -30.62
C GLY A 209 9.43 21.25 -30.54
N LEU A 210 9.00 20.66 -29.42
CA LEU A 210 7.58 20.29 -29.24
C LEU A 210 6.75 21.50 -28.80
N THR A 211 5.57 21.67 -29.42
CA THR A 211 4.61 22.72 -29.09
C THR A 211 3.67 22.25 -27.98
N TRP A 212 3.74 22.88 -26.81
CA TRP A 212 2.85 22.59 -25.68
C TRP A 212 1.58 23.46 -25.74
N PRO A 213 0.43 23.01 -25.19
CA PRO A 213 -0.77 23.85 -25.09
C PRO A 213 -0.49 25.13 -24.30
N LYS A 214 -1.11 26.24 -24.71
CA LYS A 214 -0.85 27.57 -24.15
C LYS A 214 -1.06 27.67 -22.63
N ASP A 215 -2.01 26.91 -22.11
CA ASP A 215 -2.37 26.91 -20.69
C ASP A 215 -1.61 25.85 -19.88
N HIS A 216 -0.76 25.04 -20.52
CA HIS A 216 -0.02 23.97 -19.84
C HIS A 216 1.23 24.50 -19.16
N LYS A 217 1.27 24.40 -17.82
CA LYS A 217 2.49 24.68 -17.04
C LYS A 217 3.40 23.47 -17.03
N LYS A 218 4.34 23.44 -17.98
CA LYS A 218 5.27 22.32 -18.13
C LYS A 218 6.07 22.06 -16.85
N LYS A 219 6.06 20.82 -16.36
CA LYS A 219 6.87 20.37 -15.22
C LYS A 219 8.29 20.00 -15.67
N LYS A 220 9.25 20.02 -14.74
CA LYS A 220 10.67 19.76 -15.04
C LYS A 220 10.93 18.33 -15.51
N ASP A 221 10.12 17.40 -15.03
CA ASP A 221 10.23 15.97 -15.23
C ASP A 221 9.38 15.45 -16.41
N GLU A 222 8.55 16.31 -17.03
CA GLU A 222 7.71 15.95 -18.17
C GLU A 222 8.53 15.60 -19.42
N ASP A 223 8.14 14.49 -20.03
CA ASP A 223 8.80 13.91 -21.20
C ASP A 223 7.89 13.84 -22.44
N ILE A 224 8.40 13.24 -23.51
CA ILE A 224 7.65 13.09 -24.75
C ILE A 224 6.33 12.31 -24.58
N LEU A 225 6.25 11.38 -23.62
CA LEU A 225 5.02 10.62 -23.39
C LEU A 225 3.96 11.47 -22.68
N ASP A 226 4.38 12.36 -21.76
CA ASP A 226 3.46 13.34 -21.17
C ASP A 226 2.93 14.30 -22.24
N TRP A 227 3.81 14.78 -23.13
CA TRP A 227 3.40 15.60 -24.27
C TRP A 227 2.39 14.88 -25.17
N LEU A 228 2.65 13.61 -25.53
CA LEU A 228 1.71 12.80 -26.33
C LEU A 228 0.37 12.61 -25.62
N GLY A 229 0.38 12.35 -24.31
CA GLY A 229 -0.83 12.22 -23.50
C GLY A 229 -1.67 13.49 -23.50
N ILE A 230 -1.02 14.65 -23.37
CA ILE A 230 -1.67 15.97 -23.39
C ILE A 230 -2.25 16.30 -24.76
N MET A 231 -1.49 16.05 -25.84
CA MET A 231 -1.89 16.44 -27.19
C MET A 231 -2.97 15.55 -27.78
N PHE A 232 -2.95 14.25 -27.46
CA PHE A 232 -3.77 13.24 -28.11
C PHE A 232 -4.71 12.48 -27.16
N GLY A 233 -4.62 12.72 -25.86
CA GLY A 233 -5.52 12.13 -24.88
C GLY A 233 -5.26 10.65 -24.56
N PHE A 234 -4.09 10.10 -24.90
CA PHE A 234 -3.73 8.73 -24.50
C PHE A 234 -3.45 8.71 -22.99
N GLN A 235 -4.14 7.85 -22.23
CA GLN A 235 -4.06 7.85 -20.76
C GLN A 235 -3.77 6.49 -20.13
N HIS A 236 -3.85 5.39 -20.88
CA HIS A 236 -3.67 4.07 -20.30
C HIS A 236 -2.19 3.69 -20.22
N ASN A 237 -1.71 3.56 -18.99
CA ASN A 237 -0.47 2.89 -18.62
C ASN A 237 0.83 3.55 -19.11
N ILE A 238 0.84 4.89 -19.20
CA ILE A 238 2.01 5.68 -19.62
C ILE A 238 3.23 5.39 -18.75
N ALA A 239 3.05 5.25 -17.43
CA ALA A 239 4.15 4.99 -16.50
C ALA A 239 4.87 3.68 -16.83
N ASN A 240 4.15 2.59 -17.10
CA ASN A 240 4.76 1.30 -17.44
C ASN A 240 5.38 1.33 -18.85
N GLN A 241 4.73 2.01 -19.80
CA GLN A 241 5.28 2.17 -21.15
C GLN A 241 6.59 2.96 -21.15
N ARG A 242 6.64 4.04 -20.36
CA ARG A 242 7.83 4.86 -20.12
C ARG A 242 8.97 4.00 -19.58
N GLU A 243 8.71 3.25 -18.51
CA GLU A 243 9.70 2.34 -17.93
C GLU A 243 10.22 1.33 -18.95
N HIS A 244 9.31 0.66 -19.66
CA HIS A 244 9.67 -0.32 -20.67
C HIS A 244 10.57 0.28 -21.78
N LEU A 245 10.21 1.47 -22.26
CA LEU A 245 10.98 2.17 -23.29
C LEU A 245 12.38 2.56 -22.78
N ILE A 246 12.49 3.04 -21.54
CA ILE A 246 13.80 3.37 -20.93
C ILE A 246 14.67 2.11 -20.84
N LEU A 247 14.12 1.01 -20.33
CA LEU A 247 14.85 -0.25 -20.21
C LEU A 247 15.29 -0.80 -21.58
N LEU A 248 14.44 -0.69 -22.60
CA LEU A 248 14.75 -1.09 -23.96
C LEU A 248 15.90 -0.26 -24.54
N LEU A 249 15.81 1.07 -24.45
CA LEU A 249 16.84 1.99 -24.95
C LEU A 249 18.18 1.78 -24.23
N ALA A 250 18.15 1.60 -22.90
CA ALA A 250 19.34 1.29 -22.14
C ALA A 250 19.97 -0.06 -22.56
N ASN A 251 19.15 -1.09 -22.79
CA ASN A 251 19.63 -2.39 -23.27
C ASN A 251 20.30 -2.29 -24.65
N VAL A 252 19.67 -1.55 -25.59
CA VAL A 252 20.24 -1.30 -26.93
C VAL A 252 21.58 -0.57 -26.83
N HIS A 253 21.66 0.46 -25.97
CA HIS A 253 22.91 1.20 -25.74
C HIS A 253 24.04 0.27 -25.25
N ILE A 254 23.76 -0.56 -24.24
CA ILE A 254 24.74 -1.52 -23.71
C ILE A 254 25.27 -2.46 -24.79
N ARG A 255 24.40 -2.94 -25.69
CA ARG A 255 24.79 -3.84 -26.78
C ARG A 255 25.64 -3.16 -27.86
N GLN A 256 25.37 -1.89 -28.15
CA GLN A 256 26.10 -1.12 -29.17
C GLN A 256 27.46 -0.63 -28.67
N PHE A 257 27.58 -0.33 -27.38
CA PHE A 257 28.80 0.20 -26.77
C PHE A 257 29.19 -0.64 -25.54
N PRO A 258 29.61 -1.89 -25.74
CA PRO A 258 30.04 -2.75 -24.63
C PRO A 258 31.28 -2.16 -23.94
N LYS A 259 31.25 -2.06 -22.61
CA LYS A 259 32.40 -1.57 -21.83
C LYS A 259 33.51 -2.64 -21.84
N PRO A 260 34.75 -2.30 -22.23
CA PRO A 260 35.83 -3.28 -22.37
C PRO A 260 36.22 -4.00 -21.06
N ASP A 261 36.00 -3.37 -19.89
CA ASP A 261 36.37 -3.93 -18.58
C ASP A 261 35.25 -4.74 -17.88
N GLN A 262 34.05 -4.84 -18.48
CA GLN A 262 32.99 -5.69 -17.95
C GLN A 262 33.13 -7.11 -18.54
N GLN A 263 34.18 -7.84 -18.14
CA GLN A 263 34.18 -9.28 -18.34
C GLN A 263 32.94 -9.88 -17.65
N PRO A 264 32.17 -10.75 -18.32
CA PRO A 264 31.07 -11.46 -17.69
C PRO A 264 31.66 -12.42 -16.64
N LYS A 265 31.71 -11.98 -15.37
CA LYS A 265 31.85 -12.91 -14.25
C LYS A 265 30.52 -13.62 -14.04
N VAL A 266 30.24 -14.55 -14.92
CA VAL A 266 29.17 -15.53 -14.73
C VAL A 266 29.83 -16.89 -14.56
N SER A 267 30.34 -17.14 -13.36
CA SER A 267 30.59 -18.50 -12.91
C SER A 267 29.31 -18.98 -12.22
N PHE A 268 28.48 -19.72 -12.94
CA PHE A 268 27.47 -20.55 -12.31
C PHE A 268 28.19 -21.74 -11.68
N ILE A 269 28.29 -21.74 -10.35
CA ILE A 269 28.44 -22.94 -9.52
C ILE A 269 27.54 -22.77 -8.30
#